data_AF-A0A3G8LWE2-F1
#
_entry.id   AF-A0A3G8LWE2-F1
#
_cell.length_a   1.000
_cell.length_b   1.000
_cell.length_c   1.000
_cell.angle_alpha   90.00
_cell.angle_beta   90.00
_cell.angle_gamma   90.00
#
_symmetry.space_group_name_H-M   'P 1'
#
loop_
_entity.id
_entity.type
_entity.pdbx_description
1 polymer ?
#
loop_
_entity_poly.entity_id
_entity_poly.type
_entity_poly.pdbx_seq_one_letter_code
_entity_poly.pdbx_strand_id
1 'polypeptide(L)'
;MLSSFNTHSAFIKCKTTLVIQVSGLCLFAWLCQWAAHSVHSIIPGSVIGLGVLLLLLSCHWIPEKVVNQGSAWLIGDLLLFFIPPVVAITKYKLILESYGAELIVCMLLASASVLLGTAFIVDKLFKFERKQRLNSITAQRLQLRTTLLNI
;
A
#
# COMPACT_ATOMS: atom_id res chain seq x y z
N MET A 1 1.14 -44.54 -16.67
CA MET A 1 1.17 -44.70 -15.19
C MET A 1 2.35 -44.02 -14.50
N LEU A 2 3.10 -43.11 -15.16
CA LEU A 2 4.21 -42.34 -14.54
C LEU A 2 3.93 -40.83 -14.36
N SER A 3 2.79 -40.29 -14.84
CA SER A 3 2.50 -38.83 -14.72
C SER A 3 1.76 -38.44 -13.44
N SER A 4 1.21 -39.40 -12.67
CA SER A 4 0.45 -39.09 -11.45
C SER A 4 1.32 -38.74 -10.24
N PHE A 5 2.62 -39.11 -10.25
CA PHE A 5 3.55 -38.77 -9.16
C PHE A 5 4.18 -37.37 -9.30
N ASN A 6 4.17 -36.76 -10.49
CA ASN A 6 4.77 -35.42 -10.69
C ASN A 6 3.86 -34.28 -10.22
N THR A 7 2.53 -34.51 -10.23
CA THR A 7 1.53 -33.54 -9.76
C THR A 7 1.62 -33.27 -8.25
N HIS A 8 2.05 -34.25 -7.46
CA HIS A 8 2.19 -34.08 -6.01
C HIS A 8 3.43 -33.25 -5.63
N SER A 9 4.54 -33.37 -6.35
CA SER A 9 5.73 -32.53 -6.14
C SER A 9 5.51 -31.06 -6.54
N ALA A 10 4.63 -30.78 -7.50
CA ALA A 10 4.30 -29.41 -7.90
C ALA A 10 3.48 -28.66 -6.84
N PHE A 11 2.52 -29.34 -6.20
CA PHE A 11 1.69 -28.75 -5.14
C PHE A 11 2.51 -28.47 -3.86
N ILE A 12 3.43 -29.38 -3.51
CA ILE A 12 4.33 -29.22 -2.36
C ILE A 12 5.36 -28.11 -2.62
N LYS A 13 5.96 -28.02 -3.81
CA LYS A 13 6.90 -26.92 -4.14
C LYS A 13 6.23 -25.55 -4.11
N CYS A 14 4.99 -25.43 -4.56
CA CYS A 14 4.24 -24.18 -4.54
C CYS A 14 3.98 -23.71 -3.09
N LYS A 15 3.57 -24.63 -2.20
CA LYS A 15 3.29 -24.34 -0.79
C LYS A 15 4.56 -24.08 0.03
N THR A 16 5.63 -24.86 -0.17
CA THR A 16 6.91 -24.67 0.54
C THR A 16 7.58 -23.35 0.15
N THR A 17 7.49 -22.95 -1.12
CA THR A 17 8.01 -21.65 -1.58
C THR A 17 7.23 -20.49 -0.94
N LEU A 18 5.91 -20.63 -0.77
CA LEU A 18 5.08 -19.64 -0.07
C LEU A 18 5.51 -19.50 1.39
N VAL A 19 5.66 -20.61 2.13
CA VAL A 19 6.09 -20.58 3.54
C VAL A 19 7.46 -19.91 3.68
N ILE A 20 8.40 -20.19 2.77
CA ILE A 20 9.73 -19.56 2.75
C ILE A 20 9.61 -18.06 2.45
N GLN A 21 8.78 -17.65 1.49
CA GLN A 21 8.56 -16.23 1.17
C GLN A 21 7.97 -15.48 2.37
N VAL A 22 6.94 -16.04 3.00
CA VAL A 22 6.28 -15.46 4.18
C VAL A 22 7.24 -15.38 5.36
N SER A 23 7.99 -16.45 5.62
CA SER A 23 9.03 -16.45 6.65
C SER A 23 10.09 -15.38 6.36
N GLY A 24 10.53 -15.23 5.11
CA GLY A 24 11.46 -14.18 4.68
C GLY A 24 10.89 -12.77 4.90
N LEU A 25 9.63 -12.54 4.57
CA LEU A 25 8.94 -11.26 4.82
C LEU A 25 8.81 -10.96 6.32
N CYS A 26 8.48 -11.96 7.14
CA CYS A 26 8.42 -11.82 8.60
C CYS A 26 9.80 -11.53 9.21
N LEU A 27 10.84 -12.24 8.78
CA LEU A 27 12.21 -12.00 9.23
C LEU A 27 12.70 -10.61 8.83
N PHE A 28 12.39 -10.18 7.61
CA PHE A 28 12.69 -8.84 7.15
C PHE A 28 11.97 -7.77 7.98
N ALA A 29 10.67 -7.94 8.24
CA ALA A 29 9.91 -7.03 9.10
C ALA A 29 10.48 -6.98 10.52
N TRP A 30 10.89 -8.12 11.07
CA TRP A 30 11.56 -8.19 12.37
C TRP A 30 12.89 -7.44 12.38
N LEU A 31 13.70 -7.61 11.33
CA LEU A 31 14.99 -6.94 11.19
C LEU A 31 14.81 -5.41 11.10
N CYS A 32 13.81 -4.94 10.34
CA CYS A 32 13.47 -3.52 10.27
C CYS A 32 12.99 -2.97 11.63
N GLN A 33 12.20 -3.75 12.37
CA GLN A 33 11.78 -3.37 13.72
C GLN A 33 12.96 -3.28 14.69
N TRP A 34 13.89 -4.23 14.63
CA TRP A 34 15.11 -4.22 15.44
C TRP A 34 16.04 -3.05 15.10
N ALA A 35 16.19 -2.75 13.81
CA ALA A 35 16.94 -1.59 13.33
C ALA A 35 16.29 -0.26 13.78
N ALA A 36 14.96 -0.15 13.66
CA ALA A 36 14.21 1.04 14.09
C ALA A 36 14.36 1.31 15.59
N HIS A 37 14.33 0.24 16.40
CA HIS A 37 14.54 0.33 17.85
C HIS A 37 15.97 0.74 18.20
N SER A 38 16.98 0.19 17.49
CA SER A 38 18.38 0.53 17.71
C SER A 38 18.69 2.00 17.41
N VAL A 39 17.97 2.61 16.47
CA VAL A 39 18.11 4.01 16.07
C VAL A 39 17.21 4.96 16.90
N HIS A 40 16.41 4.46 17.84
CA HIS A 40 15.43 5.27 18.59
C HIS A 40 14.50 6.07 17.66
N SER A 41 14.08 5.47 16.54
CA SER A 41 13.22 6.17 15.59
C SER A 41 11.81 6.34 16.14
N ILE A 42 11.23 7.54 15.93
CA ILE A 42 9.82 7.86 16.22
C ILE A 42 8.90 7.03 15.31
N ILE A 43 9.41 6.59 14.16
CA ILE A 43 8.65 5.88 13.13
C ILE A 43 8.63 4.38 13.46
N PRO A 44 7.45 3.73 13.45
CA PRO A 44 7.36 2.29 13.64
C PRO A 44 8.15 1.55 12.55
N GLY A 45 8.81 0.45 12.94
CA GLY A 45 9.66 -0.32 12.03
C GLY A 45 8.92 -0.90 10.83
N SER A 46 7.60 -1.08 10.89
CA SER A 46 6.76 -1.49 9.76
C SER A 46 6.75 -0.47 8.62
N VAL A 47 6.67 0.83 8.93
CA VAL A 47 6.70 1.91 7.93
C VAL A 47 8.09 2.03 7.31
N ILE A 48 9.14 1.87 8.12
CA ILE A 48 10.52 1.80 7.63
C ILE A 48 10.70 0.59 6.71
N GLY A 49 10.20 -0.58 7.11
CA GLY A 49 10.25 -1.81 6.32
C GLY A 49 9.53 -1.66 4.98
N LEU A 50 8.37 -0.99 4.94
CA LEU A 50 7.68 -0.66 3.70
C LEU A 50 8.55 0.19 2.77
N GLY A 51 9.18 1.24 3.30
CA GLY A 51 10.07 2.11 2.53
C GLY A 51 11.30 1.37 1.99
N VAL A 52 11.93 0.55 2.84
CA VAL A 52 13.10 -0.26 2.44
C VAL A 52 12.70 -1.29 1.39
N LEU A 53 11.60 -2.03 1.58
CA LEU A 53 11.11 -3.00 0.61
C LEU A 53 10.80 -2.32 -0.74
N LEU A 54 10.17 -1.14 -0.72
CA LEU A 54 9.90 -0.35 -1.92
C LEU A 54 11.21 0.02 -2.65
N LEU A 55 12.23 0.45 -1.92
CA LEU A 55 13.54 0.77 -2.50
C LEU A 55 14.20 -0.48 -3.11
N LEU A 56 14.17 -1.63 -2.42
CA LEU A 56 14.72 -2.88 -2.96
C LEU A 56 13.98 -3.35 -4.22
N LEU A 57 12.66 -3.14 -4.28
CA LEU A 57 11.85 -3.47 -5.44
C LEU A 57 12.13 -2.49 -6.60
N SER A 58 12.29 -1.20 -6.29
CA SER A 58 12.67 -0.17 -7.27
C SER A 58 14.07 -0.42 -7.85
N CYS A 59 15.02 -0.89 -7.03
CA CYS A 59 16.35 -1.31 -7.46
C CYS A 59 16.37 -2.67 -8.19
N HIS A 60 15.21 -3.33 -8.36
CA HIS A 60 15.08 -4.65 -9.02
C HIS A 60 15.90 -5.78 -8.36
N TRP A 61 16.34 -5.60 -7.11
CA TRP A 61 17.10 -6.61 -6.37
C TRP A 61 16.23 -7.81 -5.97
N ILE A 62 14.93 -7.59 -5.77
CA ILE A 62 13.97 -8.62 -5.43
C ILE A 62 12.94 -8.71 -6.57
N PRO A 63 12.71 -9.91 -7.15
CA PRO A 63 11.67 -10.09 -8.16
C PRO A 63 10.28 -9.93 -7.54
N GLU A 64 9.47 -9.04 -8.11
CA GLU A 64 8.08 -8.75 -7.68
C GLU A 64 7.25 -10.02 -7.50
N LYS A 65 7.42 -11.01 -8.39
CA LYS A 65 6.69 -12.29 -8.36
C LYS A 65 6.82 -13.03 -7.02
N VAL A 66 7.97 -12.91 -6.36
CA VAL A 66 8.27 -13.60 -5.09
C VAL A 66 7.59 -12.91 -3.91
N VAL A 67 7.53 -11.58 -3.92
CA VAL A 67 6.84 -10.82 -2.87
C VAL A 67 5.33 -10.91 -3.03
N ASN A 68 4.83 -10.85 -4.27
CA ASN A 68 3.40 -10.82 -4.57
C ASN A 68 2.66 -12.08 -4.12
N GLN A 69 3.26 -13.26 -4.29
CA GLN A 69 2.63 -14.52 -3.87
C GLN A 69 2.52 -14.63 -2.34
N GLY A 70 3.61 -14.36 -1.62
CA GLY A 70 3.61 -14.37 -0.16
C GLY A 70 2.70 -13.29 0.44
N SER A 71 2.76 -12.06 -0.08
CA SER A 71 1.93 -10.97 0.42
C SER A 71 0.44 -11.20 0.15
N ALA A 72 0.06 -11.63 -1.05
CA ALA A 72 -1.34 -11.92 -1.39
C ALA A 72 -1.94 -12.99 -0.47
N TRP A 73 -1.14 -13.96 -0.04
CA TRP A 73 -1.56 -14.96 0.94
C TRP A 73 -1.78 -14.35 2.34
N LEU A 74 -0.84 -13.54 2.85
CA LEU A 74 -1.01 -12.83 4.13
C LEU A 74 -2.24 -11.91 4.14
N ILE A 75 -2.48 -11.26 3.00
CA ILE A 75 -3.59 -10.31 2.83
C ILE A 75 -4.92 -11.07 2.78
N GLY A 76 -4.94 -12.26 2.16
CA GLY A 76 -6.12 -13.15 2.20
C GLY A 76 -6.46 -13.60 3.62
N ASP A 77 -5.44 -13.90 4.43
CA ASP A 77 -5.60 -14.32 5.82
C ASP A 77 -5.59 -13.15 6.83
N LEU A 78 -5.60 -11.89 6.36
CA LEU A 78 -5.61 -10.69 7.21
C LEU A 78 -6.79 -10.70 8.20
N LEU A 79 -7.94 -11.26 7.77
CA LEU A 79 -9.11 -11.42 8.63
C LEU A 79 -8.83 -12.31 9.84
N LEU A 80 -8.05 -13.38 9.66
CA LEU A 80 -7.66 -14.27 10.75
C LEU A 80 -6.74 -13.55 11.75
N PHE A 81 -5.88 -12.64 11.27
CA PHE A 81 -5.04 -11.79 12.13
C PHE A 81 -5.82 -10.66 12.83
N PHE A 82 -7.05 -10.34 12.41
CA PHE A 82 -7.91 -9.39 13.12
C PHE A 82 -8.66 -10.02 14.30
N ILE A 83 -8.80 -11.35 14.33
CA ILE A 83 -9.50 -12.04 15.43
C ILE A 83 -8.83 -11.76 16.79
N PRO A 84 -7.50 -11.92 16.98
CA PRO A 84 -6.86 -11.67 18.27
C PRO A 84 -6.98 -10.22 18.76
N PRO A 85 -6.73 -9.18 17.93
CA PRO A 85 -6.96 -7.80 18.32
C PRO A 85 -8.40 -7.50 18.73
N VAL A 86 -9.40 -7.98 17.98
CA VAL A 86 -10.82 -7.75 18.30
C VAL A 86 -11.20 -8.39 19.63
N VAL A 87 -10.75 -9.62 19.88
CA VAL A 87 -10.97 -10.29 21.17
C VAL A 87 -10.25 -9.57 22.31
N ALA A 88 -9.03 -9.07 22.09
CA ALA A 88 -8.27 -8.32 23.09
C ALA A 88 -9.00 -7.02 23.50
N ILE A 89 -9.65 -6.33 22.56
CA ILE A 89 -10.42 -5.10 22.85
C ILE A 89 -11.55 -5.36 23.84
N THR A 90 -12.14 -6.57 23.87
CA THR A 90 -13.23 -6.89 24.82
C THR A 90 -12.80 -6.84 26.29
N LYS A 91 -11.50 -6.84 26.59
CA LYS A 91 -10.97 -6.63 27.95
C LYS A 91 -11.03 -5.18 28.41
N TYR A 92 -11.19 -4.23 27.49
CA TYR A 92 -11.17 -2.79 27.73
C TYR A 92 -12.55 -2.12 27.58
N LYS A 93 -13.63 -2.89 27.75
CA LYS A 93 -15.02 -2.44 27.56
C LYS A 93 -15.36 -1.14 28.31
N LEU A 94 -14.86 -0.96 29.54
CA LEU A 94 -15.13 0.23 30.35
C LEU A 94 -14.64 1.52 29.67
N ILE A 95 -13.47 1.47 29.02
CA ILE A 95 -12.91 2.62 28.28
C ILE A 95 -13.73 2.87 27.01
N LEU A 96 -14.18 1.79 26.37
CA LEU A 96 -15.00 1.84 25.17
C LEU A 96 -16.41 2.39 25.44
N GLU A 97 -17.00 2.13 26.60
CA GLU A 97 -18.31 2.70 26.98
C GLU A 97 -18.20 4.21 27.23
N SER A 98 -17.10 4.66 27.85
CA SER A 98 -16.88 6.08 28.14
C SER A 98 -16.46 6.89 26.92
N TYR A 99 -15.62 6.34 26.03
CA TYR A 99 -15.00 7.09 24.93
C TYR A 99 -15.29 6.52 23.53
N GLY A 100 -16.01 5.41 23.42
CA GLY A 100 -16.22 4.72 22.14
C GLY A 100 -16.91 5.58 21.10
N ALA A 101 -17.89 6.40 21.51
CA ALA A 101 -18.56 7.34 20.61
C ALA A 101 -17.58 8.39 20.06
N GLU A 102 -16.72 8.95 20.91
CA GLU A 102 -15.69 9.92 20.49
C GLU A 102 -14.67 9.27 19.54
N LEU A 103 -14.25 8.03 19.81
CA LEU A 103 -13.32 7.30 18.94
C LEU A 103 -13.90 7.06 17.54
N ILE A 104 -15.17 6.63 17.45
CA ILE A 104 -15.84 6.41 16.15
C ILE A 104 -15.94 7.71 15.37
N VAL A 105 -16.41 8.78 16.02
CA VAL A 105 -16.54 10.10 15.38
C VAL A 105 -15.18 10.61 14.93
N CYS A 106 -14.15 10.52 15.77
CA CYS A 106 -12.80 10.94 15.45
C CYS A 106 -12.20 10.14 14.28
N MET A 107 -12.36 8.81 14.25
CA MET A 107 -11.87 7.95 13.17
C MET A 107 -12.54 8.27 11.84
N LEU A 108 -13.86 8.46 11.83
CA LEU A 108 -14.61 8.82 10.63
C LEU A 108 -14.21 10.21 10.11
N LEU A 109 -14.12 11.20 11.00
CA LEU A 109 -13.69 12.56 10.64
C LEU A 109 -12.24 12.58 10.14
N ALA A 110 -11.34 11.84 10.79
CA ALA A 110 -9.94 11.72 10.37
C ALA A 110 -9.85 11.07 8.97
N SER A 111 -10.54 9.95 8.74
CA SER A 111 -10.53 9.30 7.43
C SER A 111 -11.15 10.18 6.35
N ALA A 112 -12.28 10.83 6.63
CA ALA A 112 -12.94 11.72 5.68
C ALA A 112 -12.06 12.94 5.36
N SER A 113 -11.45 13.57 6.36
CA SER A 113 -10.58 14.73 6.16
C SER A 113 -9.34 14.39 5.34
N VAL A 114 -8.70 13.24 5.56
CA VAL A 114 -7.55 12.78 4.77
C VAL A 114 -7.95 12.52 3.31
N LEU A 115 -9.10 11.87 3.07
CA LEU A 115 -9.61 11.62 1.72
C LEU A 115 -9.97 12.92 1.00
N LEU A 116 -10.67 13.84 1.67
CA LEU A 116 -11.03 15.14 1.12
C LEU A 116 -9.79 16.01 0.84
N GLY A 117 -8.81 15.99 1.73
CA GLY A 117 -7.55 16.70 1.54
C GLY A 117 -6.78 16.19 0.33
N THR A 118 -6.67 14.86 0.20
CA THR A 118 -6.01 14.23 -0.95
C THR A 118 -6.76 14.54 -2.25
N ALA A 119 -8.09 14.39 -2.26
CA ALA A 119 -8.92 14.70 -3.40
C ALA A 119 -8.79 16.17 -3.84
N PHE A 120 -8.81 17.11 -2.90
CA PHE A 120 -8.68 18.54 -3.19
C PHE A 120 -7.31 18.90 -3.79
N ILE A 121 -6.21 18.37 -3.24
CA ILE A 121 -4.86 18.60 -3.77
C ILE A 121 -4.76 18.06 -5.19
N VAL A 122 -5.24 16.84 -5.40
CA VAL A 122 -5.21 16.17 -6.71
C VAL A 122 -6.08 16.92 -7.73
N ASP A 123 -7.29 17.34 -7.37
CA ASP A 123 -8.17 18.14 -8.25
C ASP A 123 -7.53 19.47 -8.64
N LYS A 124 -6.88 20.15 -7.68
CA LYS A 124 -6.20 21.41 -7.94
C LYS A 124 -5.01 21.20 -8.89
N LEU A 125 -4.24 20.13 -8.69
CA LEU A 125 -3.12 19.75 -9.56
C LEU A 125 -3.61 19.46 -10.99
N PHE A 126 -4.62 18.61 -11.14
CA PHE A 126 -5.18 18.29 -12.46
C PHE A 126 -5.80 19.49 -13.15
N LYS A 127 -6.47 20.38 -12.41
CA LYS A 127 -7.03 21.62 -12.97
C LYS A 127 -5.93 22.56 -13.44
N PHE A 128 -4.80 22.61 -12.73
CA PHE A 128 -3.63 23.39 -13.14
C PHE A 128 -2.99 22.83 -14.42
N GLU A 129 -2.74 21.52 -14.49
CA GLU A 129 -2.22 20.86 -15.69
C GLU A 129 -3.17 21.00 -16.89
N ARG A 130 -4.48 20.86 -16.69
CA ARG A 130 -5.48 21.00 -17.76
C ARG A 130 -5.52 22.43 -18.31
N LYS A 131 -5.37 23.44 -17.45
CA LYS A 131 -5.30 24.86 -17.88
C LYS A 131 -4.03 25.14 -18.67
N GLN A 132 -2.90 24.54 -18.29
CA GLN A 132 -1.66 24.65 -19.04
C GLN A 132 -1.76 24.00 -20.43
N ARG A 133 -2.35 22.79 -20.51
CA ARG A 133 -2.52 22.07 -21.78
C ARG A 133 -3.50 22.76 -22.74
N LEU A 134 -4.52 23.45 -22.22
CA LEU A 134 -5.48 24.20 -23.04
C LEU A 134 -4.90 25.49 -23.62
N ASN A 135 -4.02 26.18 -22.86
CA ASN A 135 -3.34 27.38 -23.35
C ASN A 135 -2.38 27.06 -24.50
N SER A 136 -1.67 25.94 -24.46
CA SER A 136 -0.81 25.51 -25.58
C SER A 136 -1.60 25.21 -26.86
N ILE A 137 -2.80 24.61 -26.73
CA ILE A 137 -3.65 24.30 -27.90
C ILE A 137 -4.30 25.58 -28.48
N THR A 138 -4.71 26.52 -27.62
CA THR A 138 -5.34 27.76 -28.05
C THR A 138 -4.36 28.68 -28.77
N ALA A 139 -3.10 28.76 -28.28
CA ALA A 139 -2.03 29.50 -28.95
C ALA A 139 -1.77 28.97 -30.37
N GLN A 140 -1.76 27.64 -30.56
CA GLN A 140 -1.63 27.02 -31.90
C GLN A 140 -2.80 27.36 -32.83
N ARG A 141 -4.05 27.31 -32.34
CA ARG A 141 -5.23 27.61 -33.16
C ARG A 141 -5.29 29.07 -33.61
N LEU A 142 -4.83 30.01 -32.78
CA LEU A 142 -4.77 31.42 -33.15
C LEU A 142 -3.72 31.68 -34.23
N GLN A 143 -2.56 31.01 -34.17
CA GLN A 143 -1.53 31.11 -35.21
C GLN A 143 -1.97 30.50 -36.56
N LEU A 144 -2.69 29.38 -36.54
CA LEU A 144 -3.27 28.83 -37.78
C LEU A 144 -4.29 29.78 -38.39
N ARG A 145 -5.13 30.42 -37.57
CA ARG A 145 -6.15 31.35 -38.06
C ARG A 145 -5.54 32.62 -38.67
N THR A 146 -4.45 33.14 -38.10
CA THR A 146 -3.74 34.29 -38.70
C THR A 146 -3.01 33.91 -39.99
N THR A 147 -2.49 32.68 -40.09
CA THR A 147 -1.84 32.19 -41.31
C THR A 147 -2.85 32.01 -42.45
N LEU A 148 -4.07 31.54 -42.15
CA LEU A 148 -5.14 31.38 -43.16
C LEU A 148 -5.81 32.69 -43.60
N LEU A 149 -5.74 33.77 -42.80
CA LEU A 149 -6.31 35.08 -43.16
C LEU A 149 -5.34 35.98 -43.95
N ASN A 150 -4.08 35.56 -44.10
CA ASN A 150 -3.03 36.29 -44.82
C ASN A 150 -2.68 35.64 -46.18
N ILE A 151 -3.56 34.75 -46.66
CA ILE A 151 -3.57 34.12 -47.99
C ILE A 151 -4.87 34.55 -48.65
#